data_AF-A0A8S8Y8A6-F1
#
_entry.id   AF-A0A8S8Y8A6-F1
#
_cell.length_a   1.000
_cell.length_b   1.000
_cell.length_c   1.000
_cell.angle_alpha   90.00
_cell.angle_beta   90.00
_cell.angle_gamma   90.00
#
_symmetry.space_group_name_H-M   'P 1'
#
loop_
_entity.id
_entity.type
_entity.pdbx_description
1 polymer ?
#
loop_
_entity_poly.entity_id
_entity_poly.type
_entity_poly.pdbx_seq_one_letter_code
_entity_poly.pdbx_strand_id
1 'polypeptide(L)'
;MLGIDISRMLRQIGNRVGQEIAFSLRSIENDIEFLDEMMDWWEHAGLGLLQYDVDPQFHVVVGLNHPPVDDPDALPMWEMDDGIIEGALSTRFAKEANVVIQRVEGNGDKDDLWRYLIHRHELNTIELVD
;
A
#
# COMPACT_ATOMS: atom_id res chain seq x y z
N MET A 1 -5.38 -25.41 -17.66
CA MET A 1 -4.90 -25.20 -16.28
C MET A 1 -6.11 -24.91 -15.42
N LEU A 2 -6.18 -25.43 -14.20
CA LEU A 2 -7.23 -25.04 -13.24
C LEU A 2 -7.18 -23.52 -13.09
N GLY A 3 -8.27 -22.83 -13.45
CA GLY A 3 -8.36 -21.39 -13.66
C GLY A 3 -8.36 -20.55 -12.38
N ILE A 4 -7.43 -20.85 -11.47
CA ILE A 4 -7.21 -20.08 -10.26
C ILE A 4 -6.11 -19.06 -10.54
N ASP A 5 -6.48 -17.79 -10.44
CA ASP A 5 -5.57 -16.66 -10.54
C ASP A 5 -4.79 -16.52 -9.22
N ILE A 6 -3.62 -17.17 -9.16
CA ILE A 6 -2.77 -17.20 -7.98
C ILE A 6 -2.26 -15.80 -7.61
N SER A 7 -1.97 -14.95 -8.60
CA SER A 7 -1.61 -13.55 -8.39
C SER A 7 -2.69 -12.83 -7.61
N ARG A 8 -3.95 -12.95 -8.06
CA ARG A 8 -5.08 -12.34 -7.37
C ARG A 8 -5.30 -12.91 -5.97
N MET A 9 -5.08 -14.22 -5.77
CA MET A 9 -5.19 -14.82 -4.44
C MET A 9 -4.12 -14.29 -3.48
N LEU A 10 -2.86 -14.24 -3.92
CA LEU A 10 -1.74 -13.73 -3.12
C LEU A 10 -1.96 -12.25 -2.79
N ARG A 11 -2.43 -11.45 -3.75
CA ARG A 11 -2.85 -10.05 -3.52
C ARG A 11 -3.92 -9.94 -2.43
N GLN A 12 -4.95 -10.78 -2.47
CA GLN A 12 -6.02 -10.77 -1.45
C GLN A 12 -5.50 -11.19 -0.06
N ILE A 13 -4.62 -12.20 0.00
CA ILE A 13 -3.98 -12.62 1.24
C ILE A 13 -3.14 -11.47 1.80
N GLY A 14 -2.30 -10.86 0.96
CA GLY A 14 -1.51 -9.69 1.31
C GLY A 14 -2.37 -8.56 1.85
N ASN A 15 -3.46 -8.22 1.16
CA ASN A 15 -4.39 -7.18 1.61
C ASN A 15 -4.96 -7.49 3.00
N ARG A 16 -5.34 -8.75 3.27
CA ARG A 16 -5.80 -9.15 4.60
C ARG A 16 -4.71 -9.05 5.66
N VAL A 17 -3.48 -9.42 5.35
CA VAL A 17 -2.33 -9.27 6.25
C VAL A 17 -2.07 -7.80 6.57
N GLY A 18 -2.05 -6.94 5.54
CA GLY A 18 -1.91 -5.49 5.70
C GLY A 18 -2.99 -4.87 6.59
N GLN A 19 -4.25 -5.30 6.42
CA GLN A 19 -5.35 -4.86 7.29
C GLN A 19 -5.10 -5.21 8.76
N GLU A 20 -4.63 -6.43 9.04
CA GLU A 20 -4.36 -6.89 10.41
C GLU A 20 -3.15 -6.18 11.03
N ILE A 21 -2.10 -5.90 10.25
CA ILE A 21 -0.97 -5.09 10.69
C ILE A 21 -1.47 -3.68 11.06
N ALA A 22 -2.21 -3.03 10.16
CA ALA A 22 -2.76 -1.70 10.44
C ALA A 22 -3.72 -1.70 11.65
N PHE A 23 -4.50 -2.77 11.83
CA PHE A 23 -5.33 -2.96 13.01
C PHE A 23 -4.50 -3.12 14.29
N SER A 24 -3.36 -3.82 14.25
CA SER A 24 -2.47 -3.97 15.39
C SER A 24 -1.86 -2.63 15.84
N LEU A 25 -1.61 -1.73 14.88
CA LEU A 25 -1.05 -0.39 15.08
C LEU A 25 -2.12 0.69 15.32
N ARG A 26 -3.41 0.33 15.44
CA ARG A 26 -4.53 1.29 15.50
C ARG A 26 -4.50 2.27 16.68
N SER A 27 -3.70 2.00 17.72
CA SER A 27 -3.52 2.90 18.86
C SER A 27 -2.66 4.12 18.52
N ILE A 28 -1.95 4.10 17.40
CA ILE A 28 -1.17 5.23 16.91
C ILE A 28 -2.13 6.22 16.24
N GLU A 29 -2.27 7.40 16.83
CA GLU A 29 -3.21 8.41 16.36
C GLU A 29 -2.66 9.21 15.18
N ASN A 30 -1.35 9.45 15.13
CA ASN A 30 -0.71 10.25 14.09
C ASN A 30 -0.41 9.40 12.83
N ASP A 31 -0.72 9.94 11.65
CA ASP A 31 -0.51 9.24 10.37
C ASP A 31 0.98 9.00 10.05
N ILE A 32 1.85 9.94 10.44
CA ILE A 32 3.30 9.82 10.21
C ILE A 32 3.90 8.80 11.16
N GLU A 33 3.56 8.83 12.45
CA GLU A 33 4.04 7.81 13.40
C GLU A 33 3.57 6.41 13.00
N PHE A 34 2.36 6.28 12.44
CA PHE A 34 1.88 5.01 11.90
C PHE A 34 2.74 4.53 10.72
N LEU A 35 3.12 5.45 9.83
CA LEU A 35 3.96 5.12 8.67
C LEU A 35 5.39 4.78 9.09
N ASP A 36 5.95 5.50 10.07
CA ASP A 36 7.27 5.20 10.61
C ASP A 36 7.31 3.76 11.18
N GLU A 37 6.29 3.36 11.95
CA GLU A 37 6.18 1.98 12.46
C GLU A 37 5.96 0.94 11.35
N MET A 38 5.21 1.29 10.30
CA MET A 38 5.07 0.44 9.11
C MET A 38 6.39 0.27 8.36
N MET A 39 7.21 1.32 8.28
CA MET A 39 8.53 1.28 7.66
C MET A 39 9.47 0.36 8.43
N ASP A 40 9.51 0.50 9.76
CA ASP A 40 10.28 -0.37 10.65
C ASP A 40 9.83 -1.83 10.52
N TRP A 41 8.52 -2.08 10.49
CA TRP A 41 7.97 -3.42 10.29
C TRP A 41 8.39 -4.01 8.94
N TRP A 42 8.31 -3.21 7.87
CA TRP A 42 8.63 -3.63 6.51
C TRP A 42 10.11 -4.03 6.36
N GLU A 43 11.01 -3.22 6.90
CA GLU A 43 12.44 -3.49 6.91
C GLU A 43 12.77 -4.69 7.79
N HIS A 44 12.19 -4.77 9.00
CA HIS A 44 12.41 -5.88 9.93
C HIS A 44 11.94 -7.23 9.37
N ALA A 45 10.84 -7.23 8.60
CA ALA A 45 10.34 -8.41 7.89
C ALA A 45 11.21 -8.80 6.69
N GLY A 46 12.18 -7.97 6.31
CA GLY A 46 13.06 -8.20 5.16
C GLY A 46 12.35 -8.07 3.82
N LEU A 47 11.27 -7.30 3.74
CA LEU A 47 10.44 -7.17 2.54
C LEU A 47 11.00 -6.12 1.56
N GLY A 48 11.76 -5.16 2.06
CA GLY A 48 12.46 -4.18 1.24
C GLY A 48 12.51 -2.83 1.95
N LEU A 49 12.33 -1.78 1.15
CA LEU A 49 12.33 -0.40 1.61
C LEU A 49 10.92 0.17 1.54
N LEU A 50 10.51 0.87 2.58
CA LEU A 50 9.29 1.67 2.58
C LEU A 50 9.66 3.09 2.98
N GLN A 51 9.15 4.08 2.27
CA GLN A 51 9.37 5.50 2.55
C GLN A 51 8.09 6.29 2.24
N TYR A 52 8.01 7.53 2.71
CA TYR A 52 7.03 8.49 2.22
C TYR A 52 7.73 9.77 1.76
N ASP A 53 7.12 10.44 0.79
CA ASP A 53 7.57 11.71 0.24
C ASP A 53 6.36 12.59 -0.11
N VAL A 54 6.59 13.86 -0.43
CA VAL A 54 5.55 14.90 -0.59
C VAL A 54 5.60 15.59 -1.96
N ASP A 55 6.40 15.11 -2.93
CA ASP A 55 6.52 15.75 -4.25
C ASP A 55 5.85 14.93 -5.39
N PRO A 56 4.85 15.45 -6.13
CA PRO A 56 4.12 16.73 -5.95
C PRO A 56 2.98 16.65 -4.92
N GLN A 57 2.76 15.46 -4.34
CA GLN A 57 1.75 15.20 -3.31
C GLN A 57 2.24 14.09 -2.38
N PHE A 58 1.58 13.96 -1.23
CA PHE A 58 1.91 12.91 -0.27
C PHE A 58 1.73 11.51 -0.87
N HIS A 59 2.78 10.69 -0.78
CA HIS A 59 2.76 9.33 -1.28
C HIS A 59 3.73 8.44 -0.51
N VAL A 60 3.44 7.14 -0.53
CA VAL A 60 4.32 6.09 -0.01
C VAL A 60 5.07 5.46 -1.18
N VAL A 61 6.39 5.35 -1.07
CA VAL A 61 7.30 4.71 -2.04
C VAL A 61 7.62 3.31 -1.54
N VAL A 62 7.50 2.32 -2.43
CA VAL A 62 7.69 0.90 -2.12
C VAL A 62 8.83 0.34 -2.93
N GLY A 63 9.85 -0.14 -2.22
CA GLY A 63 10.90 -1.00 -2.73
C GLY A 63 10.75 -2.43 -2.24
N LEU A 64 11.09 -3.40 -3.10
CA LEU A 64 11.02 -4.82 -2.78
C LEU A 64 12.39 -5.48 -2.86
N ASN A 65 12.69 -6.32 -1.88
CA ASN A 65 13.83 -7.24 -1.95
C ASN A 65 13.60 -8.35 -2.99
N HIS A 66 12.33 -8.69 -3.26
CA HIS A 66 11.93 -9.68 -4.25
C HIS A 66 11.03 -9.03 -5.32
N PRO A 67 11.60 -8.24 -6.25
CA PRO A 67 10.83 -7.58 -7.30
C PRO A 67 10.19 -8.60 -8.26
N PRO A 68 9.21 -8.16 -9.08
CA PRO A 68 8.67 -8.98 -10.17
C PRO A 68 9.77 -9.57 -11.05
N VAL A 69 9.67 -10.87 -11.34
CA VAL A 69 10.59 -11.57 -12.23
C VAL A 69 9.87 -12.07 -13.47
N ASP A 70 10.60 -12.10 -14.58
CA ASP A 70 10.11 -12.57 -15.88
C ASP A 70 10.29 -14.10 -16.02
N ASP A 71 9.79 -14.83 -15.02
CA ASP A 71 9.81 -16.29 -14.95
C ASP A 71 8.36 -16.81 -14.79
N PRO A 72 7.80 -17.51 -15.79
CA PRO A 72 6.42 -17.98 -15.75
C PRO A 72 6.18 -19.07 -14.69
N ASP A 73 7.24 -19.73 -14.20
CA ASP A 73 7.14 -20.76 -13.17
C ASP A 73 7.35 -20.18 -11.76
N ALA A 74 7.74 -18.90 -11.65
CA ALA A 74 7.88 -18.22 -10.37
C ALA A 74 6.52 -17.92 -9.74
N LEU A 75 6.41 -18.17 -8.43
CA LEU A 75 5.26 -17.75 -7.66
C LEU A 75 5.30 -16.21 -7.51
N PRO A 76 4.21 -15.48 -7.81
CA PRO A 76 4.21 -14.01 -7.83
C PRO A 76 4.09 -13.44 -6.41
N MET A 77 5.11 -13.68 -5.59
CA MET A 77 5.13 -13.26 -4.18
C MET A 77 5.05 -11.76 -4.00
N TRP A 78 5.56 -11.00 -4.97
CA TRP A 78 5.44 -9.55 -5.02
C TRP A 78 3.98 -9.07 -4.98
N GLU A 79 3.01 -9.84 -5.50
CA GLU A 79 1.58 -9.50 -5.42
C GLU A 79 1.07 -9.50 -3.98
N MET A 80 1.58 -10.42 -3.16
CA MET A 80 1.29 -10.46 -1.73
C MET A 80 1.91 -9.28 -1.02
N ASP A 81 3.20 -9.01 -1.26
CA ASP A 81 3.93 -7.90 -0.65
C ASP A 81 3.25 -6.56 -0.97
N ASP A 82 2.95 -6.34 -2.25
CA ASP A 82 2.19 -5.20 -2.72
C ASP A 82 0.82 -5.12 -2.00
N GLY A 83 0.17 -6.27 -1.83
CA GLY A 83 -1.13 -6.39 -1.18
C GLY A 83 -1.08 -5.95 0.28
N ILE A 84 0.00 -6.28 0.98
CA ILE A 84 0.22 -5.87 2.38
C ILE A 84 0.22 -4.34 2.48
N ILE A 85 0.93 -3.65 1.59
CA ILE A 85 0.96 -2.18 1.58
C ILE A 85 -0.43 -1.60 1.31
N GLU A 86 -1.12 -2.06 0.27
CA GLU A 86 -2.48 -1.58 -0.03
C GLU A 86 -3.45 -1.83 1.14
N GLY A 87 -3.42 -3.02 1.73
CA GLY A 87 -4.28 -3.39 2.85
C GLY A 87 -4.03 -2.50 4.07
N ALA A 88 -2.76 -2.22 4.38
CA ALA A 88 -2.41 -1.37 5.51
C ALA A 88 -2.83 0.09 5.27
N LEU A 89 -2.49 0.65 4.12
CA LEU A 89 -2.81 2.04 3.79
C LEU A 89 -4.32 2.26 3.67
N SER A 90 -5.06 1.35 3.02
CA SER A 90 -6.53 1.45 2.93
C SER A 90 -7.20 1.38 4.29
N THR A 91 -6.74 0.50 5.18
CA THR A 91 -7.26 0.41 6.55
C THR A 91 -6.99 1.68 7.36
N ARG A 92 -5.83 2.31 7.15
CA ARG A 92 -5.44 3.54 7.87
C ARG A 92 -6.21 4.76 7.34
N PHE A 93 -6.10 5.02 6.04
CA PHE A 93 -6.46 6.30 5.44
C PHE A 93 -7.86 6.32 4.82
N ALA A 94 -8.36 5.20 4.29
CA ALA A 94 -9.66 5.16 3.62
C ALA A 94 -10.86 5.03 4.60
N LYS A 95 -10.68 5.35 5.88
CA LYS A 95 -11.78 5.51 6.85
C LYS A 95 -12.63 6.74 6.54
N GLU A 96 -12.01 7.75 5.96
CA GLU A 96 -12.65 8.99 5.54
C GLU A 96 -13.20 8.82 4.11
N ALA A 97 -14.48 9.13 3.89
CA ALA A 97 -15.18 8.89 2.62
C ALA A 97 -14.59 9.66 1.41
N ASN A 98 -13.76 10.66 1.69
CA ASN A 98 -13.11 11.52 0.70
C ASN A 98 -11.64 11.15 0.44
N VAL A 99 -11.14 10.05 1.00
CA VAL A 99 -9.77 9.58 0.78
C VAL A 99 -9.74 8.47 -0.25
N VAL A 100 -8.94 8.65 -1.30
CA VAL A 100 -8.70 7.65 -2.34
C VAL A 100 -7.23 7.29 -2.37
N ILE A 101 -6.94 6.00 -2.33
CA ILE A 101 -5.58 5.48 -2.45
C ILE A 101 -5.39 4.96 -3.87
N GLN A 102 -4.38 5.50 -4.56
CA GLN A 102 -4.07 5.13 -5.93
C GLN A 102 -2.66 4.58 -6.01
N ARG A 103 -2.54 3.34 -6.48
CA ARG A 103 -1.25 2.75 -6.83
C ARG A 103 -0.83 3.22 -8.23
N VAL A 104 0.43 3.62 -8.37
CA VAL A 104 1.09 3.92 -9.65
C VAL A 104 2.45 3.20 -9.70
N GLU A 105 2.97 3.02 -10.90
CA GLU A 105 4.36 2.54 -11.07
C GLU A 105 5.34 3.62 -10.60
N GLY A 106 6.43 3.18 -9.97
CA GLY A 106 7.55 4.03 -9.59
C GLY A 106 8.50 4.28 -10.77
N ASN A 107 9.76 4.55 -10.47
CA ASN A 107 10.78 4.78 -11.50
C ASN A 107 11.40 3.49 -12.06
N GLY A 108 11.10 2.33 -11.47
CA GLY A 108 11.60 1.02 -11.88
C GLY A 108 12.89 0.58 -11.18
N ASP A 109 13.44 1.39 -10.28
CA ASP A 109 14.47 0.97 -9.32
C ASP A 109 13.86 -0.01 -8.31
N LYS A 110 14.66 -0.95 -7.81
CA LYS A 110 14.26 -1.91 -6.77
C LYS A 110 13.75 -1.21 -5.50
N ASP A 111 14.19 0.03 -5.27
CA ASP A 111 13.83 0.84 -4.11
C ASP A 111 12.62 1.77 -4.37
N ASP A 112 12.11 1.84 -5.61
CA ASP A 112 10.96 2.64 -6.06
C ASP A 112 10.22 1.92 -7.21
N LEU A 113 9.68 0.74 -6.88
CA LEU A 113 8.90 -0.07 -7.81
C LEU A 113 7.49 0.46 -7.96
N TRP A 114 6.86 0.80 -6.83
CA TRP A 114 5.49 1.32 -6.80
C TRP A 114 5.37 2.51 -5.89
N ARG A 115 4.36 3.34 -6.17
CA ARG A 115 3.99 4.45 -5.31
C ARG A 115 2.50 4.42 -5.02
N TYR A 116 2.16 4.67 -3.76
CA TYR A 116 0.77 4.79 -3.31
C TYR A 116 0.48 6.27 -3.02
N LEU A 117 -0.23 6.91 -3.95
CA LEU A 117 -0.72 8.28 -3.82
C LEU A 117 -1.95 8.29 -2.91
N ILE A 118 -1.97 9.19 -1.92
CA ILE A 118 -3.10 9.33 -0.99
C ILE A 118 -3.80 10.65 -1.29
N HIS A 119 -4.90 10.58 -2.03
CA HIS A 119 -5.70 11.73 -2.43
C HIS A 119 -6.74 12.04 -1.35
N ARG A 120 -6.78 13.27 -0.85
CA ARG A 120 -7.88 13.77 -0.01
C ARG A 120 -8.72 14.74 -0.84
N HIS A 121 -9.94 14.37 -1.18
CA HIS A 121 -10.87 15.27 -1.86
C HIS A 121 -11.51 16.23 -0.84
N GLU A 122 -11.61 17.50 -1.17
CA GLU A 122 -12.50 18.40 -0.43
C GLU A 122 -13.96 18.04 -0.77
N LEU A 123 -14.76 17.75 0.26
CA LEU A 123 -16.21 17.63 0.08
C LEU A 123 -16.74 19.02 -0.24
N ASN A 124 -17.00 19.31 -1.52
CA ASN A 124 -17.81 20.47 -1.89
C ASN A 124 -19.24 20.20 -1.38
N THR A 125 -19.57 20.76 -0.22
CA THR A 125 -20.95 20.87 0.24
C THR A 125 -21.69 21.73 -0.78
N ILE A 126 -22.44 21.11 -1.67
CA ILE A 126 -23.40 21.84 -2.51
C ILE A 126 -24.50 22.27 -1.54
N GLU A 127 -24.45 23.53 -1.10
CA GLU A 127 -25.60 24.16 -0.45
C GLU A 127 -26.74 24.18 -1.48
N LEU A 128 -27.75 23.34 -1.24
CA LEU A 128 -29.02 23.44 -1.93
C LEU A 128 -29.65 24.77 -1.49
N VAL A 129 -29.60 25.77 -2.37
CA VAL A 129 -30.37 26.99 -2.21
C VAL A 129 -31.83 26.65 -2.50
N ASP A 130 -32.69 26.88 -1.50
CA ASP A 130 -34.15 26.64 -1.52
C ASP A 130 -34.87 27.24 -2.75
#